data_AF-A0A535PER8-F1
#
_entry.id   AF-A0A535PER8-F1
#
_cell.length_a   1.000
_cell.length_b   1.000
_cell.length_c   1.000
_cell.angle_alpha   90.00
_cell.angle_beta   90.00
_cell.angle_gamma   90.00
#
_symmetry.space_group_name_H-M   'P 1'
#
loop_
_entity.id
_entity.type
_entity.pdbx_description
1 polymer ?
#
loop_
_entity_poly.entity_id
_entity_poly.type
_entity_poly.pdbx_seq_one_letter_code
_entity_poly.pdbx_strand_id
1 'polypeptide(L)'
;MSDQLETFEPELAAVESALRELRVAAPPTLLPNTLVAAGLADEYASLAAAIGDVWVAWNGRGVSWVSAAPSAEAFEADVRAAFDRPVRRAPTGLPARLA
;
A
#
# COMPACT_ATOMS: atom_id res chain seq x y z
N MET A 1 -9.09 -13.38 -44.22
CA MET A 1 -8.72 -12.99 -42.84
C MET A 1 -9.87 -12.24 -42.14
N SER A 2 -10.69 -11.48 -42.86
CA SER A 2 -11.88 -10.81 -42.31
C SER A 2 -13.01 -11.76 -41.87
N ASP A 3 -13.22 -12.85 -42.60
CA ASP A 3 -14.29 -13.85 -42.37
C ASP A 3 -14.11 -14.69 -41.08
N GLN A 4 -12.87 -14.84 -40.63
CA GLN A 4 -12.57 -15.56 -39.38
C GLN A 4 -12.91 -14.72 -38.14
N LEU A 5 -12.77 -13.38 -38.19
CA LEU A 5 -13.08 -12.52 -37.05
C LEU A 5 -14.58 -12.45 -36.76
N GLU A 6 -15.43 -12.45 -37.79
CA GLU A 6 -16.90 -12.54 -37.64
C GLU A 6 -17.35 -13.85 -36.97
N THR A 7 -16.60 -14.94 -37.18
CA THR A 7 -16.91 -16.25 -36.58
C THR A 7 -16.54 -16.31 -35.09
N PHE A 8 -15.50 -15.59 -34.66
CA PHE A 8 -15.03 -15.56 -33.27
C PHE A 8 -15.74 -14.51 -32.39
N GLU A 9 -16.38 -13.49 -32.98
CA GLU A 9 -17.15 -12.46 -32.24
C GLU A 9 -18.07 -13.01 -31.14
N PRO A 10 -18.94 -14.02 -31.39
CA PRO A 10 -19.83 -14.54 -30.34
C PRO A 10 -19.08 -15.30 -29.25
N GLU A 11 -18.01 -16.04 -29.58
CA GLU A 11 -17.17 -16.72 -28.60
C GLU A 11 -16.37 -15.72 -27.75
N LEU A 12 -15.86 -14.65 -28.38
CA LEU A 12 -15.12 -13.60 -27.69
C LEU A 12 -16.04 -12.82 -26.75
N ALA A 13 -17.29 -12.54 -27.16
CA ALA A 13 -18.30 -11.94 -26.31
C ALA A 13 -18.66 -12.85 -25.11
N ALA A 14 -18.76 -14.16 -25.33
CA ALA A 14 -18.98 -15.14 -24.26
C ALA A 14 -17.80 -15.21 -23.28
N VAL A 15 -16.56 -15.23 -23.79
CA VAL A 15 -15.34 -15.16 -22.98
C VAL A 15 -15.29 -13.86 -22.19
N GLU A 16 -15.61 -12.72 -22.81
CA GLU A 16 -15.64 -11.44 -22.11
C GLU A 16 -16.69 -11.44 -20.99
N SER A 17 -17.89 -11.98 -21.22
CA SER A 17 -18.91 -12.12 -20.18
C SER A 17 -18.43 -13.00 -19.02
N ALA A 18 -17.86 -14.17 -19.32
CA ALA A 18 -17.31 -15.08 -18.33
C ALA A 18 -16.17 -14.42 -17.51
N LEU A 19 -15.31 -13.63 -18.17
CA LEU A 19 -14.24 -12.88 -17.49
C LEU A 19 -14.78 -11.76 -16.61
N ARG A 20 -15.87 -11.08 -17.00
CA ARG A 20 -16.53 -10.08 -16.16
C ARG A 20 -17.15 -10.72 -14.91
N GLU A 21 -17.76 -11.90 -15.06
CA GLU A 21 -18.35 -12.67 -13.96
C GLU A 21 -17.29 -13.24 -13.00
N LEU A 22 -16.07 -13.49 -13.49
CA LEU A 22 -14.92 -13.90 -12.68
C LEU A 22 -14.27 -12.76 -11.88
N ARG A 23 -14.71 -11.50 -12.06
CA ARG A 23 -14.17 -10.38 -11.28
C ARG A 23 -14.64 -10.47 -9.84
N VAL A 24 -13.74 -10.88 -8.97
CA VAL A 24 -13.89 -10.73 -7.53
C VAL A 24 -13.43 -9.33 -7.13
N ALA A 25 -14.20 -8.66 -6.28
CA ALA A 25 -13.76 -7.40 -5.69
C ALA A 25 -12.43 -7.64 -4.95
N ALA A 26 -11.42 -6.83 -5.28
CA ALA A 26 -10.15 -6.91 -4.59
C ALA A 26 -10.36 -6.62 -3.09
N PRO A 27 -9.65 -7.32 -2.18
CA PRO A 27 -9.65 -6.96 -0.78
C PRO A 27 -9.26 -5.48 -0.62
N PRO A 28 -9.89 -4.71 0.27
CA PRO A 28 -9.62 -3.28 0.44
C PRO A 28 -8.17 -2.99 0.88
N THR A 29 -7.48 -4.01 1.41
CA THR A 29 -6.08 -3.95 1.80
C THR A 29 -5.11 -4.11 0.64
N LEU A 30 -5.54 -4.64 -0.51
CA LEU A 30 -4.64 -4.96 -1.63
C LEU A 30 -3.90 -3.71 -2.12
N LEU A 31 -4.64 -2.64 -2.43
CA LEU A 31 -4.06 -1.39 -2.90
C LEU A 31 -3.06 -0.78 -1.90
N PRO A 32 -3.45 -0.48 -0.63
CA PRO A 32 -2.51 0.15 0.29
C PRO A 32 -1.30 -0.75 0.61
N ASN A 33 -1.48 -2.07 0.73
CA ASN A 33 -0.36 -2.99 0.95
C ASN A 33 0.60 -3.02 -0.25
N THR A 34 0.06 -2.96 -1.48
CA THR A 34 0.88 -2.94 -2.71
C THR A 34 1.69 -1.66 -2.81
N LEU A 35 1.10 -0.50 -2.47
CA LEU A 35 1.82 0.78 -2.46
C LEU A 35 2.97 0.78 -1.44
N VAL A 36 2.75 0.22 -0.25
CA VAL A 36 3.80 0.07 0.77
C VAL A 36 4.89 -0.87 0.28
N ALA A 37 4.53 -2.03 -0.27
CA ALA A 37 5.50 -3.00 -0.80
C ALA A 37 6.32 -2.42 -1.98
N ALA A 38 5.73 -1.58 -2.83
CA ALA A 38 6.43 -0.92 -3.94
C ALA A 38 7.29 0.29 -3.50
N GLY A 39 7.17 0.74 -2.24
CA GLY A 39 7.82 1.95 -1.75
C GLY A 39 7.18 3.25 -2.22
N LEU A 40 5.90 3.21 -2.61
CA LEU A 40 5.08 4.35 -3.04
C LEU A 40 4.21 4.92 -1.91
N ALA A 41 4.13 4.21 -0.78
CA ALA A 41 3.53 4.68 0.46
C ALA A 41 4.33 4.14 1.66
N ASP A 42 4.17 4.75 2.82
CA ASP A 42 4.77 4.30 4.07
C ASP A 42 3.72 3.75 5.06
N GLU A 43 4.16 2.80 5.88
CA GLU A 43 3.52 2.48 7.14
C GLU A 43 4.33 3.03 8.31
N TYR A 44 3.68 3.32 9.44
CA TYR A 44 4.38 3.75 10.64
C TYR A 44 3.80 3.18 11.93
N ALA A 45 4.64 3.15 12.97
CA ALA A 45 4.27 2.83 14.34
C ALA A 45 5.20 3.55 15.32
N SER A 46 4.75 3.66 16.58
CA SER A 46 5.59 4.14 17.67
C SER A 46 6.49 3.02 18.20
N LEU A 47 7.68 3.40 18.64
CA LEU A 47 8.66 2.55 19.31
C LEU A 47 9.11 3.28 20.58
N ALA A 48 8.99 2.61 21.72
CA ALA A 48 9.54 3.13 22.97
C ALA A 48 11.07 3.07 22.92
N ALA A 49 11.75 4.19 23.16
CA ALA A 49 13.20 4.27 23.19
C ALA A 49 13.70 4.91 24.50
N ALA A 50 15.00 4.76 24.79
CA ALA A 50 15.63 5.33 25.99
C ALA A 50 15.52 6.87 26.06
N ILE A 51 15.29 7.52 24.92
CA ILE A 51 15.13 8.97 24.78
C ILE A 51 13.65 9.42 24.78
N GLY A 52 12.73 8.51 25.08
CA GLY A 52 11.29 8.69 24.92
C GLY A 52 10.76 8.01 23.66
N ASP A 53 9.45 8.11 23.44
CA ASP A 53 8.80 7.49 22.29
C ASP A 53 9.27 8.13 20.98
N VAL A 54 9.61 7.28 20.02
CA VAL A 54 9.92 7.68 18.65
C VAL A 54 8.91 7.05 17.70
N TRP A 55 8.74 7.67 16.54
CA TRP A 55 7.92 7.16 15.46
C TRP A 55 8.82 6.70 14.32
N VAL A 56 8.53 5.53 13.79
CA VAL A 56 9.30 4.89 12.71
C VAL A 56 8.37 4.70 11.53
N ALA A 57 8.75 5.21 10.36
CA ALA A 57 8.11 4.91 9.08
C ALA A 57 8.97 3.96 8.25
N TRP A 58 8.31 3.06 7.52
CA TRP A 58 8.96 2.11 6.63
C TRP A 58 8.09 1.77 5.42
N ASN A 59 8.75 1.22 4.40
CA ASN A 59 8.11 0.64 3.22
C ASN A 59 8.93 -0.54 2.67
N GLY A 60 8.62 -1.00 1.46
CA GLY A 60 9.32 -2.10 0.79
C GLY A 60 10.82 -1.87 0.55
N ARG A 61 11.31 -0.63 0.69
CA ARG A 61 12.72 -0.25 0.56
C ARG A 61 13.47 -0.18 1.90
N GLY A 62 12.77 -0.36 3.03
CA GLY A 62 13.34 -0.27 4.38
C GLY A 62 12.73 0.84 5.23
N VAL A 63 13.44 1.23 6.29
CA VAL A 63 13.08 2.39 7.12
C VAL A 63 13.23 3.66 6.28
N SER A 64 12.19 4.47 6.23
CA SER A 64 12.14 5.69 5.42
C SER A 64 12.23 6.96 6.26
N TRP A 65 11.80 6.92 7.52
CA TRP A 65 11.89 8.05 8.44
C TRP A 65 11.89 7.58 9.89
N VAL A 66 12.61 8.30 10.76
CA VAL A 66 12.55 8.14 12.21
C VAL A 66 12.60 9.52 12.84
N SER A 67 11.64 9.85 13.68
CA SER A 67 11.67 11.10 14.44
C SER A 67 10.93 11.00 15.77
N ALA A 68 11.33 11.84 16.71
CA ALA A 68 10.46 12.18 17.84
C ALA A 68 9.38 13.14 17.34
N ALA A 69 8.12 12.88 17.68
CA ALA A 69 7.02 13.77 17.38
C ALA A 69 6.01 13.74 18.54
N PRO A 70 5.38 14.88 18.87
CA PRO A 70 4.46 14.98 20.01
C PRO A 70 3.16 14.19 19.80
N SER A 71 2.83 13.85 18.55
CA SER A 71 1.67 13.03 18.20
C SER A 71 1.89 12.32 16.87
N ALA A 72 0.99 11.41 16.56
CA ALA A 72 0.99 10.69 15.29
C ALA A 72 0.69 11.62 14.11
N GLU A 73 -0.20 12.59 14.29
CA GLU A 73 -0.60 13.56 13.27
C GLU A 73 0.55 14.50 12.94
N ALA A 74 1.32 14.92 13.95
CA ALA A 74 2.54 15.71 13.75
C ALA A 74 3.59 14.90 12.95
N PHE A 75 3.80 13.64 13.33
CA PHE A 75 4.69 12.74 12.58
C PHE A 75 4.24 12.57 11.12
N GLU A 76 2.96 12.33 10.89
CA GLU A 76 2.44 12.16 9.53
C GLU A 76 2.59 13.44 8.70
N ALA A 77 2.42 14.62 9.30
CA ALA A 77 2.67 15.90 8.64
C ALA A 77 4.14 16.04 8.22
N ASP A 78 5.08 15.69 9.10
CA ASP A 78 6.52 15.73 8.81
C ASP A 78 6.90 14.77 7.68
N VAL A 79 6.40 13.53 7.71
CA VAL A 79 6.65 12.54 6.66
C VAL A 79 6.07 12.99 5.31
N ARG A 80 4.85 13.54 5.30
CA ARG A 80 4.23 14.08 4.08
C ARG A 80 5.03 15.26 3.53
N ALA A 81 5.50 16.17 4.39
CA ALA A 81 6.33 17.29 3.97
C ALA A 81 7.70 16.86 3.42
N ALA A 82 8.29 15.79 3.96
CA ALA A 82 9.60 15.29 3.53
C ALA A 82 9.55 14.50 2.21
N PHE A 83 8.49 13.72 1.97
CA PHE A 83 8.48 12.73 0.89
C PHE A 83 7.34 12.85 -0.12
N ASP A 84 6.35 13.70 0.14
CA ASP A 84 5.17 13.89 -0.71
C ASP A 84 4.49 12.57 -1.11
N ARG A 85 4.41 11.62 -0.17
CA ARG A 85 3.76 10.32 -0.38
C ARG A 85 2.83 9.96 0.78
N PRO A 86 1.82 9.11 0.54
CA PRO A 86 0.90 8.68 1.59
C PRO A 86 1.64 7.92 2.69
N VAL A 87 1.27 8.19 3.94
CA VAL A 87 1.74 7.50 5.14
C VAL A 87 0.54 7.09 5.98
N ARG A 88 0.55 5.86 6.51
CA ARG A 88 -0.56 5.34 7.33
C ARG A 88 -0.05 4.59 8.55
N ARG A 89 -0.85 4.58 9.63
CA ARG A 89 -0.53 3.77 10.80
C ARG A 89 -0.60 2.28 10.46
N ALA A 90 0.41 1.53 10.87
CA ALA A 90 0.44 0.09 10.71
C ALA A 90 -0.62 -0.57 11.62
N PRO A 91 -1.46 -1.47 11.09
CA PRO A 91 -2.55 -2.08 11.86
C PRO A 91 -2.05 -3.01 12.97
N THR A 92 -0.88 -3.61 12.79
CA THR A 92 -0.28 -4.57 13.74
C THR A 92 0.88 -3.97 14.53
N GLY A 93 1.14 -2.66 14.43
CA GLY A 93 2.30 -2.02 15.02
C GLY A 93 3.61 -2.31 14.27
N LEU A 94 4.73 -2.15 14.98
CA LEU A 94 6.06 -2.24 14.40
C LEU A 94 6.38 -3.70 13.98
N PRO A 95 6.86 -3.94 12.75
CA PRO A 95 7.26 -5.27 12.30
C PRO A 95 8.40 -5.82 13.17
N ALA A 96 8.39 -7.13 13.47
CA ALA A 96 9.40 -7.76 14.33
C ALA A 96 10.85 -7.52 13.89
N ARG A 97 11.11 -7.39 12.58
CA ARG A 97 12.44 -7.08 12.04
C ARG A 97 12.93 -5.66 12.35
N LEU A 98 12.04 -4.80 12.83
CA LEU A 98 12.29 -3.39 13.16
C LEU A 98 12.10 -3.10 14.67
N ALA A 99 11.69 -4.11 15.45
CA ALA A 99 11.46 -4.02 16.88
C ALA A 99 12.72 -4.21 17.70
#